data_AF-A0A9P7NAC7-F1
#
_entry.id   AF-A0A9P7NAC7-F1
#
_cell.length_a   1.000
_cell.length_b   1.000
_cell.length_c   1.000
_cell.angle_alpha   90.00
_cell.angle_beta   90.00
_cell.angle_gamma   90.00
#
_symmetry.space_group_name_H-M   'P 1'
#
loop_
_entity.id
_entity.type
_entity.pdbx_description
1 polymer ?
#
loop_
_entity_poly.entity_id
_entity_poly.type
_entity_poly.pdbx_seq_one_letter_code
_entity_poly.pdbx_strand_id
1 'polypeptide(L)'
;MLFTSIPSKQTPSTASTPTSPTRSASSSTRPSPWPTTHYINPLSKRKSALQEYHFTCQCPRCADNLNVYQVCAQFFNTKTTTDSSNTTTSFPHTSCSVIGGNTSQLRRHPGASDPHKIQLAAQFCAEPDPDLMGSSPEARRLLKMHLRGYAALMDNDLWAVSPLPQMLLEVGLCYTHEQKYTYAVVVVAMVAVECDPYRYASPFHVVRLKTLLMLVKLLAWTAEDAAALLERERRRVSSLGGPAAASQAGAAECLEGDIVKTLTEMDQVSLSQMLLTMVLRAASPAEGGLDQWSLGLQARELLDDIAALRGRDKELSLIHAWRDDPESEASRMFFDYAVVKQMAALASLGKRVMRLEWQV
;
A
#
# COMPACT_ATOMS: atom_id res chain seq x y z
N MET A 1 30.22 -1.49 -32.50
CA MET A 1 30.59 -2.38 -33.63
C MET A 1 29.68 -3.60 -33.51
N LEU A 2 28.74 -3.95 -34.37
CA LEU A 2 28.50 -3.70 -35.80
C LEU A 2 27.04 -3.32 -36.05
N PHE A 3 26.86 -2.51 -37.09
CA PHE A 3 25.63 -2.00 -37.70
C PHE A 3 24.86 -3.08 -38.47
N THR A 4 23.54 -2.87 -38.63
CA THR A 4 22.90 -2.86 -39.96
C THR A 4 21.62 -2.00 -39.96
N SER A 5 21.64 -0.96 -40.80
CA SER A 5 20.53 -0.08 -41.19
C SER A 5 19.97 -0.50 -42.54
N ILE A 6 18.67 -0.35 -42.82
CA ILE A 6 18.14 -0.07 -44.18
C ILE A 6 16.79 0.74 -44.07
N PRO A 7 16.25 1.41 -45.12
CA PRO A 7 16.26 2.87 -45.23
C PRO A 7 14.87 3.53 -45.45
N SER A 8 14.88 4.86 -45.44
CA SER A 8 13.77 5.76 -45.81
C SER A 8 13.62 5.90 -47.34
N LYS A 9 12.38 6.02 -47.84
CA LYS A 9 12.06 6.61 -49.16
C LYS A 9 10.72 7.36 -49.12
N GLN A 10 10.74 8.55 -49.75
CA GLN A 10 9.72 9.60 -49.78
C GLN A 10 8.58 9.35 -50.81
N THR A 11 7.49 10.09 -50.57
CA THR A 11 6.21 10.28 -51.31
C THR A 11 6.35 10.90 -52.71
N PRO A 12 5.26 10.98 -53.54
CA PRO A 12 4.45 12.24 -53.59
C PRO A 12 2.94 12.14 -53.95
N SER A 13 2.15 13.13 -53.48
CA SER A 13 1.02 13.92 -54.11
C SER A 13 -0.18 13.19 -54.78
N THR A 14 -1.49 13.54 -54.67
CA THR A 14 -2.21 14.84 -54.67
C THR A 14 -3.74 14.67 -54.40
N ALA A 15 -4.39 15.72 -53.87
CA ALA A 15 -5.83 16.12 -53.94
C ALA A 15 -6.90 15.20 -53.29
N SER A 16 -7.90 15.62 -52.50
CA SER A 16 -8.76 16.83 -52.58
C SER A 16 -9.51 17.04 -51.24
N THR A 17 -9.78 18.30 -50.88
CA THR A 17 -10.62 18.78 -49.76
C THR A 17 -12.12 18.48 -49.97
N PRO A 18 -12.97 18.43 -48.92
CA PRO A 18 -13.67 19.67 -48.51
C PRO A 18 -13.96 19.84 -46.99
N THR A 19 -13.80 21.09 -46.52
CA THR A 19 -14.57 21.86 -45.52
C THR A 19 -15.06 21.25 -44.17
N SER A 20 -14.42 21.72 -43.08
CA SER A 20 -14.95 22.30 -41.81
C SER A 20 -16.13 21.66 -41.04
N PRO A 21 -16.16 21.66 -39.68
CA PRO A 21 -15.77 22.80 -38.85
C PRO A 21 -14.96 22.52 -37.58
N THR A 22 -14.26 23.59 -37.20
CA THR A 22 -13.63 23.92 -35.92
C THR A 22 -14.46 23.49 -34.71
N ARG A 23 -13.90 22.62 -33.87
CA ARG A 23 -14.39 22.38 -32.51
C ARG A 23 -13.25 22.60 -31.53
N SER A 24 -13.30 23.76 -30.89
CA SER A 24 -12.50 24.15 -29.74
C SER A 24 -12.50 23.03 -28.69
N ALA A 25 -11.31 22.53 -28.36
CA ALA A 25 -11.10 21.65 -27.22
C ALA A 25 -11.21 22.49 -25.94
N SER A 26 -12.43 22.60 -25.40
CA SER A 26 -12.63 23.01 -24.02
C SER A 26 -12.42 21.80 -23.12
N SER A 27 -11.40 21.89 -22.28
CA SER A 27 -11.12 21.00 -21.15
C SER A 27 -12.29 21.06 -20.15
N SER A 28 -13.28 20.21 -20.36
CA SER A 28 -14.39 19.98 -19.42
C SER A 28 -13.96 18.96 -18.37
N THR A 29 -13.18 19.40 -17.38
CA THR A 29 -13.08 18.69 -16.10
C THR A 29 -14.39 18.93 -15.36
N ARG A 30 -15.39 18.06 -15.54
CA ARG A 30 -16.57 18.08 -14.66
C ARG A 30 -16.12 17.61 -13.27
N PRO A 31 -16.26 18.41 -12.20
CA PRO A 31 -16.10 17.92 -10.85
C PRO A 31 -17.19 16.86 -10.60
N SER A 32 -16.83 15.75 -9.95
CA SER A 32 -17.82 14.80 -9.45
C SER A 32 -18.80 15.55 -8.52
N PRO A 33 -20.14 15.37 -8.68
CA PRO A 33 -21.14 16.08 -7.89
C PRO A 33 -21.33 15.53 -6.47
N TRP A 34 -20.61 14.45 -6.12
CA TRP A 34 -20.68 13.87 -4.79
C TRP A 34 -19.55 14.43 -3.93
N PRO A 35 -19.85 14.91 -2.71
CA PRO A 35 -18.80 15.30 -1.80
C PRO A 35 -18.00 14.02 -1.54
N THR A 36 -16.70 14.03 -1.76
CA THR A 36 -15.79 12.99 -1.29
C THR A 36 -15.71 13.08 0.23
N THR A 37 -16.83 12.82 0.90
CA THR A 37 -16.88 12.52 2.33
C THR A 37 -16.20 11.18 2.47
N HIS A 38 -14.86 11.20 2.50
CA HIS A 38 -14.08 10.03 2.79
C HIS A 38 -14.52 9.58 4.17
N TYR A 39 -15.26 8.48 4.25
CA TYR A 39 -15.87 7.99 5.49
C TYR A 39 -14.83 7.80 6.60
N ILE A 40 -13.56 7.60 6.23
CA ILE A 40 -12.38 7.52 7.10
C ILE A 40 -11.99 8.84 7.77
N ASN A 41 -12.55 9.97 7.35
CA ASN A 41 -12.25 11.30 7.90
C ASN A 41 -12.75 11.47 9.34
N PRO A 42 -12.15 12.39 10.10
CA PRO A 42 -12.62 12.76 11.43
C PRO A 42 -14.06 13.32 11.42
N LEU A 43 -14.71 13.33 12.59
CA LEU A 43 -16.11 13.75 12.71
C LEU A 43 -16.35 15.19 12.24
N SER A 44 -15.46 16.13 12.58
CA SER A 44 -15.58 17.54 12.17
C SER A 44 -15.69 17.67 10.65
N LYS A 45 -14.84 16.97 9.91
CA LYS A 45 -14.83 16.95 8.44
C LYS A 45 -16.02 16.20 7.85
N ARG A 46 -16.41 15.06 8.43
CA ARG A 46 -17.63 14.34 8.02
C ARG A 46 -18.87 15.23 8.19
N LYS A 47 -18.96 15.98 9.28
CA LYS A 47 -20.05 16.95 9.51
C LYS A 47 -19.99 18.11 8.51
N SER A 48 -18.82 18.73 8.34
CA SER A 48 -18.63 19.85 7.40
C SER A 48 -18.99 19.46 5.96
N ALA A 49 -18.57 18.28 5.50
CA ALA A 49 -18.86 17.81 4.14
C ALA A 49 -20.36 17.51 3.89
N LEU A 50 -21.11 17.19 4.95
CA LEU A 50 -22.54 16.94 4.88
C LEU A 50 -23.38 18.20 5.15
N GLN A 51 -22.76 19.25 5.70
CA GLN A 51 -23.42 20.52 6.03
C GLN A 51 -23.96 21.23 4.79
N GLU A 52 -23.23 21.16 3.67
CA GLU A 52 -23.67 21.71 2.37
C GLU A 52 -24.96 21.06 1.85
N TYR A 53 -25.26 19.84 2.30
CA TYR A 53 -26.46 19.08 1.94
C TYR A 53 -27.56 19.19 3.01
N HIS A 54 -27.38 20.06 4.01
CA HIS A 54 -28.26 20.17 5.18
C HIS A 54 -28.53 18.82 5.86
N PHE A 55 -27.57 17.90 5.78
CA PHE A 55 -27.70 16.53 6.25
C PHE A 55 -26.86 16.33 7.51
N THR A 56 -27.47 15.76 8.55
CA THR A 56 -26.74 15.33 9.76
C THR A 56 -26.69 13.82 9.81
N CYS A 57 -25.48 13.26 9.69
CA CYS A 57 -25.31 11.81 9.77
C CYS A 57 -25.48 11.31 11.21
N GLN A 58 -26.36 10.33 11.38
CA GLN A 58 -26.65 9.68 12.67
C GLN A 58 -26.13 8.23 12.72
N CYS A 59 -25.25 7.83 11.79
CA CYS A 59 -24.69 6.49 11.84
C CYS A 59 -23.88 6.29 13.14
N PRO A 60 -23.70 5.06 13.63
CA PRO A 60 -22.99 4.79 14.90
C PRO A 60 -21.62 5.49 14.97
N ARG A 61 -20.86 5.49 13.87
CA ARG A 61 -19.57 6.19 13.79
C ARG A 61 -19.67 7.71 14.01
N CYS A 62 -20.73 8.34 13.52
CA CYS A 62 -20.96 9.78 13.68
C CYS A 62 -21.52 10.11 15.07
N ALA A 63 -22.47 9.29 15.55
CA ALA A 63 -23.09 9.45 16.86
C ALA A 63 -22.07 9.32 17.99
N ASP A 64 -21.20 8.30 17.92
CA ASP A 64 -20.25 7.98 18.99
C ASP A 64 -18.84 8.53 18.71
N ASN A 65 -18.67 9.36 17.67
CA ASN A 65 -17.37 9.90 17.23
C ASN A 65 -16.26 8.83 17.10
N LEU A 66 -16.59 7.67 16.53
CA LEU A 66 -15.66 6.56 16.48
C LEU A 66 -14.49 6.83 15.53
N ASN A 67 -13.29 6.48 15.99
CA ASN A 67 -12.06 6.49 15.19
C ASN A 67 -11.98 5.25 14.26
N VAL A 68 -11.00 5.24 13.35
CA VAL A 68 -10.85 4.16 12.36
C VAL A 68 -10.62 2.77 12.98
N TYR A 69 -9.89 2.69 14.09
CA TYR A 69 -9.63 1.44 14.80
C TYR A 69 -10.90 0.89 15.46
N GLN A 70 -11.70 1.76 16.10
CA GLN A 70 -12.99 1.38 16.70
C GLN A 70 -13.96 0.87 15.63
N VAL A 71 -14.05 1.55 14.49
CA VAL A 71 -14.89 1.14 13.36
C VAL A 71 -14.45 -0.22 12.81
N CYS A 72 -13.14 -0.40 12.62
CA CYS A 72 -12.58 -1.68 12.17
C CYS A 72 -12.88 -2.81 13.17
N ALA A 73 -12.65 -2.58 14.47
CA ALA A 73 -12.94 -3.57 15.50
C ALA A 73 -14.44 -3.95 15.54
N GLN A 74 -15.35 -2.98 15.42
CA GLN A 74 -16.79 -3.24 15.36
C GLN A 74 -17.18 -4.07 14.14
N PHE A 75 -16.62 -3.78 12.96
CA PHE A 75 -16.88 -4.53 11.72
C PHE A 75 -16.56 -6.02 11.86
N PHE A 76 -15.50 -6.37 12.61
CA PHE A 76 -15.12 -7.75 12.87
C PHE A 76 -15.77 -8.37 14.12
N ASN A 77 -16.42 -7.57 14.99
CA ASN A 77 -17.16 -8.05 16.17
C ASN A 77 -18.62 -8.43 15.85
N THR A 78 -19.29 -7.70 14.95
CA THR A 78 -20.72 -7.90 14.66
C THR A 78 -21.04 -9.17 13.89
N LYS A 79 -20.03 -9.86 13.34
CA LYS A 79 -20.20 -11.08 12.54
C LYS A 79 -19.89 -12.39 13.28
N THR A 80 -19.60 -12.33 14.58
CA THR A 80 -19.51 -13.54 15.43
C THR A 80 -20.83 -13.96 16.07
N THR A 81 -21.95 -13.28 15.76
CA THR A 81 -23.28 -13.71 16.22
C THR A 81 -23.82 -14.78 15.28
N THR A 82 -23.79 -16.00 15.79
CA THR A 82 -24.45 -17.21 15.33
C THR A 82 -25.93 -16.96 15.01
N ASP A 83 -26.29 -16.93 13.74
CA ASP A 83 -27.58 -17.48 13.32
C ASP A 83 -27.41 -19.00 13.30
N SER A 84 -28.31 -19.71 13.97
CA SER A 84 -28.37 -21.17 14.11
C SER A 84 -28.70 -21.92 12.81
N SER A 85 -28.33 -21.35 11.65
CA SER A 85 -28.22 -22.06 10.39
C SER A 85 -26.73 -22.15 10.06
N ASN A 86 -26.24 -23.34 9.69
CA ASN A 86 -24.83 -23.66 9.41
C ASN A 86 -24.23 -22.89 8.21
N THR A 87 -24.27 -21.56 8.26
CA THR A 87 -23.67 -20.68 7.29
C THR A 87 -22.92 -19.62 8.07
N THR A 88 -21.74 -20.02 8.56
CA THR A 88 -20.69 -19.09 8.97
C THR A 88 -20.46 -18.16 7.77
N THR A 89 -21.05 -16.97 7.77
CA THR A 89 -20.68 -15.91 6.84
C THR A 89 -19.38 -15.28 7.32
N SER A 90 -18.35 -16.11 7.52
CA SER A 90 -16.98 -15.67 7.40
C SER A 90 -16.90 -14.96 6.05
N PHE A 91 -16.45 -13.71 6.02
CA PHE A 91 -16.12 -13.07 4.75
C PHE A 91 -15.30 -14.09 3.94
N PRO A 92 -15.80 -14.59 2.79
CA PRO A 92 -15.28 -15.80 2.16
C PRO A 92 -13.83 -15.70 1.66
N HIS A 93 -13.11 -14.62 1.99
CA HIS A 93 -11.81 -14.31 1.44
C HIS A 93 -10.88 -13.52 2.39
N THR A 94 -11.07 -13.60 3.73
CA THR A 94 -10.07 -13.01 4.66
C THR A 94 -8.70 -13.70 4.58
N SER A 95 -8.68 -14.91 4.04
CA SER A 95 -7.51 -15.67 3.57
C SER A 95 -6.72 -14.99 2.45
N CYS A 96 -7.25 -13.91 1.84
CA CYS A 96 -6.58 -13.10 0.82
C CYS A 96 -6.34 -11.67 1.32
N SER A 97 -5.67 -11.52 2.46
CA SER A 97 -5.30 -10.22 3.03
C SER A 97 -3.86 -10.26 3.53
N VAL A 98 -3.09 -9.18 3.37
CA VAL A 98 -1.67 -9.13 3.81
C VAL A 98 -1.45 -9.29 5.33
N ILE A 99 -2.54 -9.22 6.10
CA ILE A 99 -2.58 -9.46 7.54
C ILE A 99 -3.06 -10.89 7.90
N GLY A 100 -3.29 -11.74 6.90
CA GLY A 100 -3.79 -13.11 7.04
C GLY A 100 -5.27 -13.20 7.42
N GLY A 101 -5.73 -14.45 7.62
CA GLY A 101 -7.10 -14.75 8.07
C GLY A 101 -7.33 -14.51 9.56
N ASN A 102 -6.28 -14.33 10.37
CA ASN A 102 -6.39 -14.03 11.79
C ASN A 102 -6.62 -12.53 12.01
N THR A 103 -7.88 -12.11 12.03
CA THR A 103 -8.29 -10.72 12.25
C THR A 103 -8.26 -10.29 13.73
N SER A 104 -7.78 -11.14 14.65
CA SER A 104 -7.74 -10.81 16.08
C SER A 104 -6.88 -9.59 16.39
N GLN A 105 -5.85 -9.32 15.59
CA GLN A 105 -5.04 -8.10 15.69
C GLN A 105 -5.83 -6.84 15.35
N LEU A 106 -6.72 -6.90 14.34
CA LEU A 106 -7.58 -5.77 13.98
C LEU A 106 -8.60 -5.46 15.06
N ARG A 107 -9.14 -6.51 15.70
CA ARG A 107 -10.15 -6.40 16.76
C ARG A 107 -9.57 -5.86 18.07
N ARG A 108 -8.31 -6.20 18.38
CA ARG A 108 -7.66 -5.91 19.66
C ARG A 108 -6.64 -4.79 19.59
N HIS A 109 -6.62 -4.03 18.50
CA HIS A 109 -5.68 -2.91 18.37
C HIS A 109 -5.92 -1.89 19.50
N PRO A 110 -4.89 -1.43 20.23
CA PRO A 110 -5.05 -0.51 21.35
C PRO A 110 -5.81 0.78 21.01
N GLY A 111 -5.70 1.28 19.77
CA GLY A 111 -6.48 2.43 19.30
C GLY A 111 -8.01 2.25 19.31
N ALA A 112 -8.51 1.01 19.49
CA ALA A 112 -9.93 0.70 19.59
C ALA A 112 -10.47 0.66 21.04
N SER A 113 -9.60 0.48 22.04
CA SER A 113 -10.01 0.20 23.43
C SER A 113 -9.31 1.04 24.49
N ASP A 114 -8.10 1.53 24.23
CA ASP A 114 -7.32 2.35 25.16
C ASP A 114 -7.86 3.80 25.16
N PRO A 115 -8.40 4.31 26.29
CA PRO A 115 -8.96 5.66 26.37
C PRO A 115 -7.99 6.77 25.98
N HIS A 116 -6.70 6.64 26.34
CA HIS A 116 -5.68 7.63 26.02
C HIS A 116 -5.45 7.69 24.51
N LYS A 117 -5.32 6.53 23.85
CA LYS A 117 -5.12 6.46 22.40
C LYS A 117 -6.35 6.89 21.61
N ILE A 118 -7.55 6.57 22.10
CA ILE A 118 -8.81 7.04 21.51
C ILE A 118 -8.87 8.58 21.57
N GLN A 119 -8.55 9.17 22.72
CA GLN A 119 -8.53 10.62 22.88
C GLN A 119 -7.46 11.26 21.99
N LEU A 120 -6.26 10.68 21.92
CA LEU A 120 -5.18 11.15 21.06
C LEU A 120 -5.59 11.12 19.58
N ALA A 121 -6.17 10.01 19.10
CA ALA A 121 -6.67 9.91 17.74
C ALA A 121 -7.74 10.96 17.42
N ALA A 122 -8.55 11.37 18.41
CA ALA A 122 -9.56 12.41 18.24
C ALA A 122 -8.99 13.83 18.15
N GLN A 123 -7.79 14.07 18.69
CA GLN A 123 -7.12 15.39 18.63
C GLN A 123 -6.57 15.69 17.24
N PHE A 124 -6.21 14.65 16.47
CA PHE A 124 -5.68 14.81 15.13
C PHE A 124 -6.81 14.80 14.10
N CYS A 125 -7.05 15.98 13.54
CA CYS A 125 -8.07 16.20 12.52
C CYS A 125 -7.53 17.13 11.43
N ALA A 126 -6.67 16.62 10.56
CA ALA A 126 -6.15 17.42 9.45
C ALA A 126 -6.33 16.70 8.11
N GLU A 127 -6.61 17.47 7.07
CA GLU A 127 -6.41 17.03 5.70
C GLU A 127 -4.93 17.13 5.35
N PRO A 128 -4.43 16.26 4.46
CA PRO A 128 -3.13 16.47 3.86
C PRO A 128 -3.18 17.80 3.13
N ASP A 129 -2.24 18.68 3.45
CA ASP A 129 -2.07 19.94 2.73
C ASP A 129 -1.62 19.61 1.30
N PRO A 130 -2.32 20.08 0.24
CA PRO A 130 -1.95 19.82 -1.14
C PRO A 130 -0.53 20.30 -1.48
N ASP A 131 0.02 21.27 -0.75
CA ASP A 131 1.38 21.75 -0.92
C ASP A 131 2.45 20.73 -0.47
N LEU A 132 2.02 19.66 0.21
CA LEU A 132 2.88 18.53 0.58
C LEU A 132 3.00 17.48 -0.53
N MET A 133 2.23 17.62 -1.61
CA MET A 133 2.28 16.68 -2.72
C MET A 133 3.47 16.99 -3.64
N GLY A 134 4.23 15.95 -3.95
CA GLY A 134 5.33 16.00 -4.91
C GLY A 134 6.72 15.89 -4.31
N SER A 135 7.71 15.92 -5.20
CA SER A 135 9.06 15.39 -4.91
C SER A 135 10.14 16.47 -4.89
N SER A 136 9.74 17.73 -4.78
CA SER A 136 10.69 18.84 -4.68
C SER A 136 11.40 18.80 -3.31
N PRO A 137 12.64 19.32 -3.21
CA PRO A 137 13.31 19.45 -1.91
C PRO A 137 12.50 20.24 -0.89
N GLU A 138 11.72 21.22 -1.35
CA GLU A 138 10.83 22.03 -0.52
C GLU A 138 9.63 21.22 -0.03
N ALA A 139 8.97 20.46 -0.91
CA ALA A 139 7.89 19.55 -0.53
C ALA A 139 8.37 18.52 0.49
N ARG A 140 9.58 17.96 0.31
CA ARG A 140 10.21 17.05 1.28
C ARG A 140 10.44 17.72 2.64
N ARG A 141 10.91 18.97 2.65
CA ARG A 141 11.12 19.74 3.89
C ARG A 141 9.80 19.99 4.62
N LEU A 142 8.76 20.40 3.89
CA LEU A 142 7.42 20.61 4.43
C LEU A 142 6.84 19.29 4.95
N LEU A 143 6.96 18.19 4.19
CA LEU A 143 6.50 16.87 4.62
C LEU A 143 7.15 16.43 5.93
N LYS A 144 8.46 16.64 6.08
CA LYS A 144 9.17 16.36 7.34
C LYS A 144 8.70 17.25 8.49
N MET A 145 8.48 18.54 8.25
CA MET A 145 7.94 19.46 9.25
C MET A 145 6.54 19.03 9.71
N HIS A 146 5.66 18.67 8.78
CA HIS A 146 4.31 18.22 9.11
C HIS A 146 4.34 16.90 9.87
N LEU A 147 5.14 15.92 9.45
CA LEU A 147 5.29 14.63 10.13
C LEU A 147 5.74 14.76 11.59
N ARG A 148 6.61 15.73 11.90
CA ARG A 148 6.98 16.04 13.29
C ARG A 148 5.77 16.46 14.14
N GLY A 149 4.82 17.19 13.55
CA GLY A 149 3.55 17.54 14.20
C GLY A 149 2.68 16.33 14.55
N TYR A 150 2.92 15.17 13.92
CA TYR A 150 2.20 13.92 14.16
C TYR A 150 3.05 12.88 14.93
N ALA A 151 4.17 13.28 15.55
CA ALA A 151 5.03 12.38 16.32
C ALA A 151 4.26 11.57 17.38
N ALA A 152 3.34 12.22 18.10
CA ALA A 152 2.53 11.55 19.11
C ALA A 152 1.69 10.38 18.56
N LEU A 153 1.18 10.47 17.32
CA LEU A 153 0.47 9.36 16.68
C LEU A 153 1.41 8.19 16.39
N MET A 154 2.60 8.49 15.85
CA MET A 154 3.62 7.49 15.50
C MET A 154 4.19 6.78 16.72
N ASP A 155 4.40 7.52 17.82
CA ASP A 155 4.91 6.99 19.10
C ASP A 155 3.87 6.09 19.78
N ASN A 156 2.58 6.27 19.47
CA ASN A 156 1.48 5.47 19.99
C ASN A 156 0.99 4.37 19.03
N ASP A 157 1.70 4.13 17.92
CA ASP A 157 1.32 3.20 16.85
C ASP A 157 -0.08 3.46 16.24
N LEU A 158 -0.49 4.73 16.19
CA LEU A 158 -1.76 5.17 15.59
C LEU A 158 -1.60 5.53 14.10
N TRP A 159 -0.92 4.66 13.36
CA TRP A 159 -0.54 4.85 11.96
C TRP A 159 -1.70 5.11 11.01
N ALA A 160 -2.89 4.55 11.30
CA ALA A 160 -4.07 4.64 10.45
C ALA A 160 -4.86 5.95 10.57
N VAL A 161 -4.51 6.81 11.54
CA VAL A 161 -5.23 8.07 11.82
C VAL A 161 -4.83 9.13 10.80
N SER A 162 -5.80 9.74 10.12
CA SER A 162 -5.54 10.81 9.16
C SER A 162 -4.87 12.04 9.81
N PRO A 163 -3.93 12.71 9.13
CA PRO A 163 -3.52 12.53 7.72
C PRO A 163 -2.31 11.59 7.54
N LEU A 164 -1.87 10.89 8.59
CA LEU A 164 -0.61 10.14 8.60
C LEU A 164 -0.49 9.12 7.45
N PRO A 165 -1.50 8.29 7.12
CA PRO A 165 -1.42 7.37 5.98
C PRO A 165 -1.11 8.04 4.63
N GLN A 166 -1.67 9.24 4.39
CA GLN A 166 -1.41 9.99 3.16
C GLN A 166 0.02 10.52 3.15
N MET A 167 0.48 11.08 4.27
CA MET A 167 1.87 11.55 4.40
C MET A 167 2.87 10.40 4.21
N LEU A 168 2.58 9.21 4.74
CA LEU A 168 3.42 8.03 4.55
C LEU A 168 3.50 7.60 3.07
N LEU A 169 2.39 7.70 2.32
CA LEU A 169 2.42 7.44 0.87
C LEU A 169 3.26 8.50 0.13
N GLU A 170 3.16 9.78 0.50
CA GLU A 170 4.03 10.83 -0.06
C GLU A 170 5.51 10.59 0.27
N VAL A 171 5.83 10.08 1.47
CA VAL A 171 7.20 9.66 1.83
C VAL A 171 7.67 8.53 0.91
N GLY A 172 6.83 7.51 0.67
CA GLY A 172 7.12 6.42 -0.26
C GLY A 172 7.38 6.93 -1.69
N LEU A 173 6.60 7.92 -2.15
CA LEU A 173 6.80 8.58 -3.44
C LEU A 173 8.12 9.36 -3.47
N CYS A 174 8.43 10.14 -2.43
CA CYS A 174 9.71 10.85 -2.32
C CYS A 174 10.90 9.89 -2.50
N TYR A 175 10.90 8.76 -1.79
CA TYR A 175 11.95 7.75 -1.96
C TYR A 175 11.97 7.13 -3.36
N THR A 176 10.80 6.91 -3.97
CA THR A 176 10.70 6.41 -5.35
C THR A 176 11.35 7.39 -6.33
N HIS A 177 11.08 8.68 -6.19
CA HIS A 177 11.67 9.74 -7.02
C HIS A 177 13.18 9.88 -6.81
N GLU A 178 13.66 9.64 -5.58
CA GLU A 178 15.09 9.58 -5.24
C GLU A 178 15.77 8.26 -5.65
N GLN A 179 15.04 7.34 -6.29
CA GLN A 179 15.50 5.99 -6.65
C GLN A 179 15.98 5.16 -5.43
N LYS A 180 15.47 5.48 -4.25
CA LYS A 180 15.69 4.75 -2.99
C LYS A 180 14.59 3.70 -2.82
N TYR A 181 14.52 2.76 -3.77
CA TYR A 181 13.42 1.79 -3.82
C TYR A 181 13.33 0.89 -2.58
N THR A 182 14.45 0.59 -1.94
CA THR A 182 14.51 -0.18 -0.68
C THR A 182 13.77 0.52 0.47
N TYR A 183 13.87 1.85 0.56
CA TYR A 183 13.12 2.64 1.55
C TYR A 183 11.66 2.81 1.13
N ALA A 184 11.41 3.04 -0.16
CA ALA A 184 10.06 3.16 -0.69
C ALA A 184 9.23 1.90 -0.40
N VAL A 185 9.76 0.71 -0.66
CA VAL A 185 9.04 -0.56 -0.51
C VAL A 185 8.66 -0.84 0.95
N VAL A 186 9.56 -0.58 1.92
CA VAL A 186 9.25 -0.79 3.35
C VAL A 186 8.20 0.20 3.87
N VAL A 187 8.23 1.46 3.43
CA VAL A 187 7.23 2.47 3.83
C VAL A 187 5.86 2.14 3.22
N VAL A 188 5.81 1.77 1.94
CA VAL A 188 4.54 1.37 1.30
C VAL A 188 3.99 0.08 1.90
N ALA A 189 4.84 -0.90 2.21
CA ALA A 189 4.43 -2.12 2.91
C ALA A 189 3.84 -1.81 4.29
N MET A 190 4.46 -0.89 5.03
CA MET A 190 3.94 -0.40 6.30
C MET A 190 2.54 0.21 6.13
N VAL A 191 2.29 1.03 5.11
CA VAL A 191 0.93 1.54 4.84
C VAL A 191 -0.05 0.39 4.58
N ALA A 192 0.33 -0.59 3.76
CA ALA A 192 -0.50 -1.73 3.41
C ALA A 192 -0.88 -2.62 4.61
N VAL A 193 -0.04 -2.66 5.65
CA VAL A 193 -0.22 -3.51 6.84
C VAL A 193 -0.82 -2.74 8.03
N GLU A 194 -0.32 -1.54 8.30
CA GLU A 194 -0.56 -0.80 9.54
C GLU A 194 -1.62 0.30 9.40
N CYS A 195 -1.96 0.68 8.16
CA CYS A 195 -2.93 1.74 7.89
C CYS A 195 -4.17 1.17 7.20
N ASP A 196 -3.96 0.57 6.04
CA ASP A 196 -5.01 0.20 5.09
C ASP A 196 -6.08 -0.74 5.65
N PRO A 197 -5.75 -1.82 6.39
CA PRO A 197 -6.76 -2.71 6.96
C PRO A 197 -7.68 -2.05 8.00
N TYR A 198 -7.18 -1.02 8.70
CA TYR A 198 -7.95 -0.28 9.70
C TYR A 198 -8.84 0.80 9.06
N ARG A 199 -8.36 1.42 7.97
CA ARG A 199 -9.11 2.44 7.22
C ARG A 199 -10.15 1.83 6.29
N TYR A 200 -9.81 0.68 5.72
CA TYR A 200 -10.57 -0.01 4.70
C TYR A 200 -10.71 -1.49 5.09
N ALA A 201 -11.68 -1.78 5.95
CA ALA A 201 -11.85 -3.12 6.53
C ALA A 201 -12.06 -4.23 5.46
N SER A 202 -12.69 -3.89 4.34
CA SER A 202 -12.79 -4.81 3.20
C SER A 202 -11.43 -5.01 2.52
N PRO A 203 -10.93 -6.25 2.36
CA PRO A 203 -9.66 -6.55 1.70
C PRO A 203 -9.61 -6.11 0.23
N PHE A 204 -10.77 -5.97 -0.41
CA PHE A 204 -10.91 -5.66 -1.82
C PHE A 204 -11.16 -4.18 -2.10
N HIS A 205 -11.04 -3.33 -1.08
CA HIS A 205 -11.21 -1.90 -1.26
C HIS A 205 -10.15 -1.35 -2.23
N VAL A 206 -10.58 -0.54 -3.21
CA VAL A 206 -9.74 -0.04 -4.31
C VAL A 206 -8.44 0.61 -3.85
N VAL A 207 -8.45 1.33 -2.72
CA VAL A 207 -7.24 1.95 -2.14
C VAL A 207 -6.22 0.89 -1.73
N ARG A 208 -6.66 -0.20 -1.08
CA ARG A 208 -5.77 -1.32 -0.71
C ARG A 208 -5.15 -1.95 -1.95
N LEU A 209 -5.95 -2.16 -2.99
CA LEU A 209 -5.48 -2.74 -4.24
C LEU A 209 -4.45 -1.84 -4.94
N LYS A 210 -4.66 -0.51 -4.92
CA LYS A 210 -3.68 0.47 -5.42
C LYS A 210 -2.36 0.40 -4.64
N THR A 211 -2.42 0.33 -3.31
CA THR A 211 -1.24 0.19 -2.45
C THR A 211 -0.49 -1.11 -2.76
N LEU A 212 -1.19 -2.25 -2.89
CA LEU A 212 -0.57 -3.53 -3.25
C LEU A 212 0.09 -3.48 -4.63
N LEU A 213 -0.55 -2.87 -5.61
CA LEU A 213 0.02 -2.73 -6.95
C LEU A 213 1.26 -1.83 -6.95
N MET A 214 1.26 -0.75 -6.18
CA MET A 214 2.44 0.10 -5.97
C MET A 214 3.58 -0.70 -5.34
N LEU A 215 3.28 -1.51 -4.32
CA LEU A 215 4.27 -2.36 -3.65
C LEU A 215 4.89 -3.37 -4.61
N VAL A 216 4.10 -4.04 -5.45
CA VAL A 216 4.59 -4.98 -6.47
C VAL A 216 5.56 -4.29 -7.43
N LYS A 217 5.22 -3.09 -7.90
CA LYS A 217 6.10 -2.32 -8.79
C LYS A 217 7.43 -2.00 -8.09
N LEU A 218 7.41 -1.65 -6.80
CA LEU A 218 8.63 -1.40 -6.03
C LEU A 218 9.46 -2.67 -5.79
N LEU A 219 8.80 -3.81 -5.53
CA LEU A 219 9.46 -5.11 -5.39
C LEU A 219 10.17 -5.53 -6.69
N ALA A 220 9.60 -5.24 -7.86
CA ALA A 220 10.25 -5.51 -9.13
C ALA A 220 11.58 -4.74 -9.25
N TRP A 221 11.58 -3.43 -8.93
CA TRP A 221 12.80 -2.62 -8.93
C TRP A 221 13.87 -3.13 -7.94
N THR A 222 13.46 -3.54 -6.73
CA THR A 222 14.42 -4.07 -5.74
C THR A 222 14.91 -5.48 -6.06
N ALA A 223 14.14 -6.28 -6.79
CA ALA A 223 14.54 -7.61 -7.24
C ALA A 223 15.57 -7.53 -8.38
N GLU A 224 15.39 -6.61 -9.34
CA GLU A 224 16.35 -6.37 -10.42
C GLU A 224 17.73 -5.94 -9.86
N ASP A 225 17.74 -5.10 -8.84
CA ASP A 225 18.96 -4.58 -8.22
C ASP A 225 19.50 -5.45 -7.06
N ALA A 226 18.87 -6.59 -6.72
CA ALA A 226 19.19 -7.36 -5.51
C ALA A 226 20.68 -7.78 -5.41
N ALA A 227 21.28 -8.21 -6.52
CA ALA A 227 22.70 -8.59 -6.56
C ALA A 227 23.63 -7.40 -6.33
N ALA A 228 23.30 -6.23 -6.90
CA ALA A 228 24.05 -5.00 -6.71
C ALA A 228 23.92 -4.48 -5.27
N LEU A 229 22.73 -4.61 -4.66
CA LEU A 229 22.47 -4.24 -3.27
C LEU A 229 23.30 -5.10 -2.30
N LEU A 230 23.31 -6.42 -2.48
CA LEU A 230 24.13 -7.34 -1.67
C LEU A 230 25.63 -7.01 -1.77
N GLU A 231 26.12 -6.74 -2.97
CA GLU A 231 27.53 -6.46 -3.18
C GLU A 231 27.95 -5.09 -2.60
N ARG A 232 27.05 -4.09 -2.64
CA ARG A 232 27.26 -2.82 -1.94
C ARG A 232 27.33 -3.03 -0.43
N GLU A 233 26.44 -3.83 0.12
CA GLU A 233 26.41 -4.11 1.56
C GLU A 233 27.64 -4.89 2.01
N ARG A 234 28.04 -5.94 1.27
CA ARG A 234 29.29 -6.69 1.55
C ARG A 234 30.52 -5.80 1.53
N ARG A 235 30.62 -4.89 0.55
CA ARG A 235 31.71 -3.91 0.47
C ARG A 235 31.70 -2.96 1.66
N ARG A 236 30.53 -2.49 2.11
CA ARG A 236 30.40 -1.66 3.31
C ARG A 236 30.87 -2.39 4.56
N VAL A 237 30.36 -3.60 4.83
CA VAL A 237 30.74 -4.42 5.99
C VAL A 237 32.25 -4.72 5.98
N SER A 238 32.81 -4.96 4.79
CA SER A 238 34.26 -5.17 4.62
C SER A 238 35.07 -3.89 4.89
N SER A 239 34.57 -2.72 4.48
CA SER A 239 35.22 -1.43 4.70
C SER A 239 35.20 -0.96 6.16
N LEU A 240 34.21 -1.41 6.94
CA LEU A 240 34.10 -1.10 8.36
C LEU A 240 35.05 -1.94 9.22
N GLY A 241 35.73 -2.96 8.70
CA GLY A 241 36.74 -3.72 9.46
C GLY A 241 36.17 -4.93 10.24
N GLY A 242 35.05 -5.50 9.79
CA GLY A 242 34.48 -6.73 10.34
C GLY A 242 33.42 -6.51 11.43
N PRO A 243 32.88 -7.59 12.02
CA PRO A 243 31.69 -7.55 12.88
C PRO A 243 31.86 -6.73 14.17
N ALA A 244 33.10 -6.45 14.59
CA ALA A 244 33.38 -5.62 15.76
C ALA A 244 33.12 -4.12 15.51
N ALA A 245 33.23 -3.63 14.27
CA ALA A 245 33.01 -2.22 13.93
C ALA A 245 31.58 -1.92 13.47
N ALA A 246 30.78 -2.95 13.13
CA ALA A 246 29.33 -2.81 12.96
C ALA A 246 28.64 -2.29 14.24
N SER A 247 29.28 -2.46 15.40
CA SER A 247 28.83 -1.88 16.68
C SER A 247 29.00 -0.35 16.78
N GLN A 248 29.74 0.28 15.85
CA GLN A 248 29.91 1.74 15.74
C GLN A 248 29.14 2.37 14.57
N ALA A 249 28.47 1.56 13.74
CA ALA A 249 27.64 2.06 12.66
C ALA A 249 26.46 2.87 13.23
N GLY A 250 26.13 3.99 12.57
CA GLY A 250 24.99 4.81 12.98
C GLY A 250 23.68 4.01 12.90
N ALA A 251 22.68 4.35 13.71
CA ALA A 251 21.38 3.65 13.72
C ALA A 251 20.71 3.62 12.32
N ALA A 252 20.94 4.65 11.49
CA ALA A 252 20.48 4.70 10.10
C ALA A 252 21.24 3.74 9.18
N GLU A 253 22.55 3.56 9.37
CA GLU A 253 23.36 2.63 8.59
C GLU A 253 22.98 1.17 8.88
N CYS A 254 22.77 0.85 10.17
CA CYS A 254 22.25 -0.46 10.58
C CYS A 254 20.88 -0.74 9.96
N LEU A 255 20.01 0.29 9.87
CA LEU A 255 18.70 0.14 9.27
C LEU A 255 18.77 -0.18 7.77
N GLU A 256 19.63 0.51 7.01
CA GLU A 256 19.79 0.24 5.58
C GLU A 256 20.24 -1.21 5.33
N GLY A 257 21.23 -1.68 6.10
CA GLY A 257 21.72 -3.06 6.03
C GLY A 257 20.62 -4.09 6.34
N ASP A 258 19.80 -3.84 7.37
CA ASP A 258 18.66 -4.71 7.72
C ASP A 258 17.61 -4.78 6.59
N ILE A 259 17.33 -3.65 5.93
CA ILE A 259 16.39 -3.57 4.81
C ILE A 259 16.93 -4.38 3.62
N VAL A 260 18.18 -4.14 3.23
CA VAL A 260 18.81 -4.85 2.11
C VAL A 260 18.83 -6.35 2.38
N LYS A 261 19.27 -6.76 3.57
CA LYS A 261 19.30 -8.16 3.97
C LYS A 261 17.92 -8.80 3.84
N THR A 262 16.90 -8.18 4.44
CA THR A 262 15.51 -8.69 4.42
C THR A 262 15.00 -8.86 2.98
N LEU A 263 15.19 -7.85 2.12
CA LEU A 263 14.77 -7.90 0.71
C LEU A 263 15.48 -9.01 -0.07
N THR A 264 16.75 -9.25 0.22
CA THR A 264 17.56 -10.25 -0.50
C THR A 264 17.30 -11.69 -0.07
N GLU A 265 16.86 -11.90 1.18
CA GLU A 265 16.45 -13.21 1.70
C GLU A 265 15.01 -13.57 1.29
N MET A 266 14.22 -12.59 0.88
CA MET A 266 12.85 -12.79 0.40
C MET A 266 12.78 -13.26 -1.05
N ASP A 267 11.86 -14.19 -1.30
CA ASP A 267 11.39 -14.47 -2.66
C ASP A 267 10.41 -13.37 -3.12
N GLN A 268 10.98 -12.25 -3.57
CA GLN A 268 10.24 -11.07 -4.01
C GLN A 268 9.33 -11.37 -5.21
N VAL A 269 9.72 -12.32 -6.08
CA VAL A 269 8.93 -12.68 -7.27
C VAL A 269 7.68 -13.45 -6.87
N SER A 270 7.81 -14.44 -5.98
CA SER A 270 6.66 -15.19 -5.46
C SER A 270 5.74 -14.31 -4.62
N LEU A 271 6.29 -13.43 -3.77
CA LEU A 271 5.49 -12.44 -3.05
C LEU A 271 4.71 -11.55 -4.03
N SER A 272 5.39 -11.00 -5.05
CA SER A 272 4.75 -10.16 -6.08
C SER A 272 3.61 -10.89 -6.79
N GLN A 273 3.85 -12.14 -7.20
CA GLN A 273 2.85 -12.97 -7.86
C GLN A 273 1.61 -13.23 -6.97
N MET A 274 1.81 -13.50 -5.69
CA MET A 274 0.71 -13.71 -4.75
C MET A 274 -0.09 -12.42 -4.51
N LEU A 275 0.58 -11.28 -4.34
CA LEU A 275 -0.07 -9.97 -4.20
C LEU A 275 -0.87 -9.60 -5.46
N LEU A 276 -0.32 -9.80 -6.66
CA LEU A 276 -1.02 -9.58 -7.92
C LEU A 276 -2.23 -10.50 -8.08
N THR A 277 -2.10 -11.77 -7.65
CA THR A 277 -3.22 -12.71 -7.64
C THR A 277 -4.35 -12.23 -6.71
N MET A 278 -4.00 -11.66 -5.55
CA MET A 278 -4.99 -11.04 -4.65
C MET A 278 -5.68 -9.85 -5.33
N VAL A 279 -4.94 -8.98 -6.02
CA VAL A 279 -5.52 -7.85 -6.77
C VAL A 279 -6.45 -8.32 -7.87
N LEU A 280 -6.05 -9.33 -8.65
CA LEU A 280 -6.84 -9.86 -9.75
C LEU A 280 -8.16 -10.50 -9.29
N ARG A 281 -8.11 -11.23 -8.16
CA ARG A 281 -9.31 -11.80 -7.52
C ARG A 281 -10.27 -10.71 -7.04
N ALA A 282 -9.72 -9.67 -6.44
CA ALA A 282 -10.49 -8.54 -5.92
C ALA A 282 -11.14 -7.70 -7.02
N ALA A 283 -10.48 -7.60 -8.18
CA ALA A 283 -10.91 -6.82 -9.33
C ALA A 283 -11.95 -7.54 -10.22
N SER A 284 -12.38 -8.75 -9.86
CA SER A 284 -13.26 -9.57 -10.70
C SER A 284 -14.73 -9.09 -10.69
N PRO A 285 -15.49 -9.29 -11.78
CA PRO A 285 -16.49 -8.33 -12.25
C PRO A 285 -17.88 -8.40 -11.61
N ALA A 286 -18.04 -9.05 -10.45
CA ALA A 286 -19.39 -9.24 -9.89
C ALA A 286 -20.02 -7.89 -9.45
N GLU A 287 -19.23 -6.95 -8.93
CA GLU A 287 -19.74 -5.68 -8.36
C GLU A 287 -18.78 -4.46 -8.52
N GLY A 288 -17.65 -4.60 -9.21
CA GLY A 288 -16.58 -3.58 -9.26
C GLY A 288 -16.72 -2.55 -10.39
N GLY A 289 -16.61 -1.25 -10.07
CA GLY A 289 -16.59 -0.16 -11.06
C GLY A 289 -15.33 -0.14 -11.95
N LEU A 290 -15.32 0.74 -12.97
CA LEU A 290 -14.25 0.88 -13.99
C LEU A 290 -12.82 0.95 -13.43
N ASP A 291 -12.62 1.56 -12.26
CA ASP A 291 -11.31 1.68 -11.63
C ASP A 291 -10.73 0.32 -11.21
N GLN A 292 -11.55 -0.58 -10.64
CA GLN A 292 -11.10 -1.90 -10.22
C GLN A 292 -10.73 -2.76 -11.44
N TRP A 293 -11.48 -2.60 -12.53
CA TRP A 293 -11.16 -3.21 -13.82
C TRP A 293 -9.77 -2.79 -14.33
N SER A 294 -9.42 -1.51 -14.23
CA SER A 294 -8.09 -1.02 -14.64
C SER A 294 -6.93 -1.59 -13.80
N LEU A 295 -7.18 -1.83 -12.51
CA LEU A 295 -6.19 -2.48 -11.63
C LEU A 295 -6.04 -3.96 -11.95
N GLY A 296 -7.15 -4.64 -12.27
CA GLY A 296 -7.13 -6.03 -12.73
C GLY A 296 -6.36 -6.21 -14.03
N LEU A 297 -6.46 -5.27 -14.97
CA LEU A 297 -5.69 -5.28 -16.22
C LEU A 297 -4.19 -5.15 -15.94
N GLN A 298 -3.77 -4.12 -15.20
CA GLN A 298 -2.36 -3.95 -14.81
C GLN A 298 -1.82 -5.16 -14.05
N ALA A 299 -2.63 -5.76 -13.17
CA ALA A 299 -2.20 -6.93 -12.44
C ALA A 299 -1.98 -8.15 -13.34
N ARG A 300 -2.79 -8.29 -14.39
CA ARG A 300 -2.65 -9.36 -15.39
C ARG A 300 -1.38 -9.18 -16.23
N GLU A 301 -1.13 -7.97 -16.72
CA GLU A 301 0.08 -7.66 -17.50
C GLU A 301 1.35 -8.04 -16.70
N LEU A 302 1.44 -7.60 -15.43
CA LEU A 302 2.57 -7.95 -14.56
C LEU A 302 2.65 -9.44 -14.23
N LEU A 303 1.52 -10.15 -14.14
CA LEU A 303 1.51 -11.60 -13.94
C LEU A 303 2.03 -12.36 -15.17
N ASP A 304 1.70 -11.88 -16.37
CA ASP A 304 2.18 -12.46 -17.63
C ASP A 304 3.71 -12.30 -17.74
N ASP A 305 4.26 -11.14 -17.34
CA ASP A 305 5.71 -10.91 -17.25
C ASP A 305 6.38 -11.89 -16.27
N ILE A 306 5.79 -12.08 -15.09
CA ILE A 306 6.30 -13.04 -14.09
C ILE A 306 6.21 -14.49 -14.58
N ALA A 307 5.16 -14.84 -15.32
CA ALA A 307 4.97 -16.18 -15.88
C ALA A 307 6.00 -16.54 -16.95
N ALA A 308 6.60 -15.54 -17.61
CA ALA A 308 7.67 -15.75 -18.58
C ALA A 308 9.04 -16.10 -17.95
N LEU A 309 9.19 -15.95 -16.63
CA LEU A 309 10.44 -16.26 -15.91
C LEU A 309 10.66 -17.78 -15.82
N ARG A 310 11.90 -18.21 -16.13
CA ARG A 310 12.27 -19.64 -16.12
C ARG A 310 12.70 -20.12 -14.72
N GLY A 311 12.54 -21.41 -14.46
CA GLY A 311 13.11 -22.08 -13.27
C GLY A 311 12.31 -21.90 -11.98
N ARG A 312 11.00 -21.66 -12.08
CA ARG A 312 10.10 -21.40 -10.94
C ARG A 312 9.02 -22.47 -10.76
N ASP A 313 9.22 -23.67 -11.30
CA ASP A 313 8.17 -24.70 -11.36
C ASP A 313 7.65 -25.10 -9.98
N LYS A 314 8.54 -25.12 -8.98
CA LYS A 314 8.18 -25.47 -7.59
C LYS A 314 7.36 -24.36 -6.93
N GLU A 315 7.79 -23.12 -7.05
CA GLU A 315 7.11 -21.94 -6.52
C GLU A 315 5.73 -21.78 -7.18
N LEU A 316 5.67 -21.94 -8.51
CA LEU A 316 4.43 -21.90 -9.27
C LEU A 316 3.46 -22.99 -8.82
N SER A 317 3.93 -24.21 -8.56
CA SER A 317 3.08 -25.30 -8.03
C SER A 317 2.42 -24.93 -6.71
N LEU A 318 3.17 -24.35 -5.75
CA LEU A 318 2.64 -23.92 -4.46
C LEU A 318 1.67 -22.75 -4.60
N ILE A 319 2.00 -21.76 -5.44
CA ILE A 319 1.14 -20.60 -5.70
C ILE A 319 -0.16 -21.04 -6.41
N HIS A 320 -0.09 -21.97 -7.36
CA HIS A 320 -1.26 -22.54 -8.01
C HIS A 320 -2.12 -23.34 -7.04
N ALA A 321 -1.52 -24.16 -6.17
CA ALA A 321 -2.27 -24.87 -5.12
C ALA A 321 -3.00 -23.91 -4.17
N TRP A 322 -2.35 -22.84 -3.71
CA TRP A 322 -2.99 -21.80 -2.91
C TRP A 322 -4.08 -21.04 -3.67
N ARG A 323 -3.86 -20.78 -4.96
CA ARG A 323 -4.89 -20.18 -5.80
C ARG A 323 -6.09 -21.12 -5.89
N ASP A 324 -5.91 -22.38 -6.21
CA ASP A 324 -7.04 -23.26 -6.51
C ASP A 324 -7.82 -23.63 -5.24
N ASP A 325 -7.15 -23.78 -4.09
CA ASP A 325 -7.78 -23.98 -2.77
C ASP A 325 -7.08 -23.15 -1.66
N PRO A 326 -7.49 -21.88 -1.43
CA PRO A 326 -6.86 -21.01 -0.43
C PRO A 326 -7.20 -21.37 1.02
N GLU A 327 -8.25 -22.17 1.26
CA GLU A 327 -8.72 -22.51 2.61
C GLU A 327 -8.07 -23.79 3.17
N SER A 328 -7.44 -24.60 2.31
CA SER A 328 -6.64 -25.74 2.73
C SER A 328 -5.60 -25.34 3.80
N GLU A 329 -5.32 -26.23 4.74
CA GLU A 329 -4.34 -25.97 5.81
C GLU A 329 -2.95 -25.67 5.23
N ALA A 330 -2.52 -26.43 4.21
CA ALA A 330 -1.25 -26.22 3.53
C ALA A 330 -1.21 -24.84 2.85
N SER A 331 -2.28 -24.44 2.17
CA SER A 331 -2.40 -23.14 1.51
C SER A 331 -2.38 -21.98 2.50
N ARG A 332 -3.05 -22.14 3.66
CA ARG A 332 -3.03 -21.14 4.75
C ARG A 332 -1.64 -20.99 5.36
N MET A 333 -0.94 -22.10 5.63
CA MET A 333 0.44 -22.06 6.13
C MET A 333 1.40 -21.45 5.12
N PHE A 334 1.26 -21.81 3.84
CA PHE A 334 2.05 -21.23 2.77
C PHE A 334 1.81 -19.72 2.63
N PHE A 335 0.55 -19.28 2.65
CA PHE A 335 0.19 -17.86 2.59
C PHE A 335 0.71 -17.08 3.80
N ASP A 336 0.61 -17.63 5.01
CA ASP A 336 1.17 -17.03 6.21
C ASP A 336 2.68 -16.82 6.08
N TYR A 337 3.40 -17.83 5.59
CA TYR A 337 4.84 -17.75 5.39
C TYR A 337 5.26 -16.80 4.24
N ALA A 338 4.64 -16.95 3.08
CA ALA A 338 5.05 -16.29 1.84
C ALA A 338 4.55 -14.85 1.73
N VAL A 339 3.42 -14.51 2.38
CA VAL A 339 2.83 -13.17 2.32
C VAL A 339 2.82 -12.51 3.70
N VAL A 340 2.15 -13.09 4.68
CA VAL A 340 1.86 -12.39 5.95
C VAL A 340 3.14 -12.04 6.71
N LYS A 341 4.05 -13.01 6.90
CA LYS A 341 5.32 -12.79 7.59
C LYS A 341 6.24 -11.83 6.85
N GLN A 342 6.29 -11.92 5.53
CA GLN A 342 7.11 -11.05 4.69
C GLN A 342 6.62 -9.60 4.73
N MET A 343 5.31 -9.41 4.59
CA MET A 343 4.66 -8.11 4.69
C MET A 343 4.83 -7.49 6.08
N ALA A 344 4.71 -8.29 7.15
CA ALA A 344 4.94 -7.84 8.52
C ALA A 344 6.40 -7.43 8.76
N ALA A 345 7.37 -8.18 8.22
CA ALA A 345 8.80 -7.85 8.31
C ALA A 345 9.10 -6.51 7.61
N LEU A 346 8.62 -6.33 6.37
CA LEU A 346 8.74 -5.07 5.63
C LEU A 346 8.07 -3.90 6.36
N ALA A 347 6.87 -4.10 6.89
CA ALA A 347 6.14 -3.07 7.63
C ALA A 347 6.88 -2.64 8.91
N SER A 348 7.49 -3.59 9.63
CA SER A 348 8.30 -3.31 10.82
C SER A 348 9.52 -2.44 10.49
N LEU A 349 10.20 -2.73 9.37
CA LEU A 349 11.29 -1.89 8.86
C LEU A 349 10.79 -0.49 8.46
N GLY A 350 9.63 -0.39 7.83
CA GLY A 350 9.01 0.89 7.51
C GLY A 350 8.77 1.76 8.75
N LYS A 351 8.28 1.17 9.85
CA LYS A 351 8.13 1.89 11.14
C LYS A 351 9.47 2.43 11.64
N ARG A 352 10.55 1.66 11.51
CA ARG A 352 11.90 2.10 11.89
C ARG A 352 12.39 3.26 11.02
N VAL A 353 12.16 3.21 9.70
CA VAL A 353 12.47 4.32 8.77
C VAL A 353 11.77 5.60 9.22
N MET A 354 10.47 5.53 9.52
CA MET A 354 9.71 6.70 9.96
C MET A 354 10.25 7.30 11.25
N ARG A 355 10.63 6.45 12.21
CA ARG A 355 11.17 6.89 13.50
C ARG A 355 12.60 7.43 13.42
N LEU A 356 13.44 6.88 12.56
CA LEU A 356 14.86 7.25 12.48
C LEU A 356 15.16 8.36 11.48
N GLU A 357 14.43 8.46 10.37
CA GLU A 357 14.75 9.46 9.32
C GLU A 357 13.78 10.65 9.29
N TRP A 358 12.52 10.44 9.70
CA TRP A 358 11.44 11.40 9.52
C TRP A 358 10.91 12.03 10.81
N GLN A 359 11.15 11.41 11.97
CA GLN A 359 10.85 12.01 13.28
C GLN A 359 11.97 12.87 13.86
N VAL A 360 13.20 12.82 13.30
CA VAL A 360 14.35 13.64 13.75
C VAL A 360 14.12 15.11 13.47
#